data_AF-A0A3N5UVW2-F1
#
_entry.id   AF-A0A3N5UVW2-F1
#
_cell.length_a   1.000
_cell.length_b   1.000
_cell.length_c   1.000
_cell.angle_alpha   90.00
_cell.angle_beta   90.00
_cell.angle_gamma   90.00
#
_symmetry.space_group_name_H-M   'P 1'
#
loop_
_entity.id
_entity.type
_entity.pdbx_description
1 polymer ?
#
loop_
_entity_poly.entity_id
_entity_poly.type
_entity_poly.pdbx_seq_one_letter_code
_entity_poly.pdbx_strand_id
1 'polypeptide(L)'
;MAFRDANIVKNRPELNPRRVTWLVLMMVFVVAGLAFILTARLTPRDLSPRGLELQVGDVSAQNIKSPKRVQYVSAIETRVERERAANSVQEVFVFDPGVAPQQRNKLISAIQSTGTTRANQGMPADAKQSAIKRAYEPELTDAQASLLLSMDDFQWQALATNAPRVLYEVMSERVTSDRLRELRLELPPRLSSITGEQERSLAAELVRSYARANYTSNPTETQRLKKEAQDLVAPISKSIEKGEIILREGDVVRATDLEKLEAVGLASPALEWSEVGASLLLALFVIALLAGYIWAFEPWLLSHERMLGLIALMMLGTVAAWKIFTPGRPYWEYGFPIAYVSMLIATLIDARLAILVTSLLGLLLGLVAGGSLEIAMIGAAAAVLGSVGIRKSERLQSYFVAGGLVALGTYAIVLFGRLSAKELDLVTMG
;
A
#
# COMPACT_ATOMS: atom_id res chain seq x y z
N MET A 1 -11.37 58.28 -44.14
CA MET A 1 -11.96 57.27 -45.03
C MET A 1 -10.99 57.04 -46.19
N ALA A 2 -10.16 55.99 -46.08
CA ALA A 2 -9.40 55.41 -47.18
C ALA A 2 -8.86 54.05 -46.70
N PHE A 3 -9.63 53.00 -46.97
CA PHE A 3 -9.16 51.61 -46.90
C PHE A 3 -8.26 51.37 -48.12
N ARG A 4 -6.96 51.21 -47.87
CA ARG A 4 -5.93 50.62 -48.75
C ARG A 4 -4.68 50.56 -47.85
N ASP A 5 -4.22 49.41 -47.39
CA ASP A 5 -3.72 48.32 -48.23
C ASP A 5 -3.97 46.93 -47.62
N ALA A 6 -4.72 46.11 -48.35
CA ALA A 6 -4.87 44.68 -48.14
C ALA A 6 -3.68 43.90 -48.73
N ASN A 7 -2.45 44.26 -48.36
CA ASN A 7 -1.22 43.61 -48.84
C ASN A 7 -0.48 42.77 -47.77
N ILE A 8 -1.06 42.57 -46.58
CA ILE A 8 -0.40 41.83 -45.48
C ILE A 8 -0.44 40.30 -45.70
N VAL A 9 -1.15 39.78 -46.70
CA VAL A 9 -1.30 38.33 -46.95
C VAL A 9 -0.59 37.86 -48.22
N LYS A 10 0.51 38.50 -48.61
CA LYS A 10 1.31 38.08 -49.77
C LYS A 10 2.70 37.64 -49.29
N ASN A 11 2.81 36.36 -48.93
CA ASN A 11 4.03 35.54 -48.74
C ASN A 11 3.81 34.42 -47.70
N ARG A 12 2.66 33.73 -47.74
CA ARG A 12 2.53 32.48 -46.99
C ARG A 12 3.09 31.35 -47.85
N PRO A 13 4.05 30.56 -47.35
CA PRO A 13 4.52 29.40 -48.10
C PRO A 13 3.36 28.42 -48.32
N GLU A 14 3.26 27.84 -49.50
CA GLU A 14 2.29 26.76 -49.76
C GLU A 14 2.65 25.55 -48.90
N LEU A 15 1.81 25.27 -47.90
CA LEU A 15 1.98 24.14 -47.00
C LEU A 15 1.35 22.90 -47.64
N ASN A 16 2.17 22.00 -48.16
CA ASN A 16 1.73 20.68 -48.60
C ASN A 16 1.13 19.91 -47.40
N PRO A 17 0.07 19.09 -47.56
CA PRO A 17 -0.51 18.28 -46.49
C PRO A 17 0.52 17.50 -45.65
N ARG A 18 1.59 16.98 -46.26
CA ARG A 18 2.68 16.31 -45.51
C ARG A 18 3.37 17.22 -44.51
N ARG A 19 3.57 18.50 -44.85
CA ARG A 19 4.19 19.50 -43.96
C ARG A 19 3.26 19.90 -42.83
N VAL A 20 1.97 20.05 -43.11
CA VAL A 20 0.97 20.33 -42.08
C VAL A 20 0.96 19.19 -41.05
N THR A 21 0.96 17.93 -41.51
CA THR A 21 1.07 16.77 -40.61
C THR A 21 2.34 16.82 -39.77
N TRP A 22 3.50 17.13 -40.38
CA TRP A 22 4.77 17.24 -39.64
C TRP A 22 4.74 18.35 -38.59
N LEU A 23 4.22 19.55 -38.92
CA LEU A 23 4.10 20.67 -37.98
C LEU A 23 3.20 20.34 -36.80
N VAL A 24 2.08 19.65 -37.04
CA VAL A 24 1.17 19.19 -35.98
C VAL A 24 1.85 18.14 -35.10
N LEU A 25 2.53 17.14 -35.68
CA LEU A 25 3.25 16.14 -34.91
C LEU A 25 4.37 16.76 -34.06
N MET A 26 5.11 17.72 -34.62
CA MET A 26 6.14 18.46 -33.87
C MET A 26 5.51 19.26 -32.73
N MET A 27 4.39 19.95 -32.97
CA MET A 27 3.67 20.68 -31.92
C MET A 27 3.23 19.75 -30.78
N VAL A 28 2.62 18.61 -31.13
CA VAL A 28 2.21 17.59 -30.15
C VAL A 28 3.41 17.05 -29.38
N PHE A 29 4.53 16.78 -30.05
CA PHE A 29 5.75 16.31 -29.41
C PHE A 29 6.31 17.33 -28.42
N VAL A 30 6.35 18.62 -28.77
CA VAL A 30 6.85 19.67 -27.87
C VAL A 30 5.90 19.89 -26.70
N VAL A 31 4.59 19.88 -26.93
CA VAL A 31 3.59 19.99 -25.85
C VAL A 31 3.70 18.80 -24.90
N ALA A 32 3.76 17.57 -25.42
CA ALA A 32 3.92 16.37 -24.62
C ALA A 32 5.26 16.36 -23.86
N GLY A 33 6.34 16.77 -24.52
CA GLY A 33 7.67 16.90 -23.90
C GLY A 33 7.71 17.93 -22.78
N LEU A 34 7.12 19.12 -22.99
CA LEU A 34 7.01 20.14 -21.94
C LEU A 34 6.12 19.65 -20.78
N ALA A 35 4.95 19.09 -21.05
CA ALA A 35 4.06 18.56 -20.02
C ALA A 35 4.72 17.42 -19.23
N PHE A 36 5.47 16.54 -19.91
CA PHE A 36 6.25 15.50 -19.26
C PHE A 36 7.36 16.09 -18.39
N ILE A 37 8.17 17.02 -18.90
CA ILE A 37 9.24 17.64 -18.10
C ILE A 37 8.64 18.37 -16.88
N LEU A 38 7.55 19.10 -17.06
CA LEU A 38 6.89 19.86 -15.99
C LEU A 38 6.31 18.95 -14.88
N THR A 39 5.74 17.80 -15.25
CA THR A 39 5.18 16.83 -14.28
C THR A 39 6.23 15.90 -13.68
N ALA A 40 7.21 15.48 -14.48
CA ALA A 40 8.27 14.58 -14.04
C ALA A 40 9.03 15.22 -12.88
N ARG A 41 9.10 14.55 -11.73
CA ARG A 41 10.01 14.92 -10.66
C ARG A 41 11.41 14.55 -11.14
N LEU A 42 12.02 15.42 -11.94
CA LEU A 42 13.39 15.26 -12.43
C LEU A 42 14.36 15.74 -11.36
N THR A 43 14.25 15.23 -10.13
CA THR A 43 15.24 15.61 -9.12
C THR A 43 16.50 14.78 -9.29
N PRO A 44 17.70 15.33 -8.99
CA PRO A 44 18.95 14.54 -8.98
C PRO A 44 18.89 13.28 -8.11
N ARG A 45 17.93 13.21 -7.18
CA ARG A 45 17.65 12.05 -6.33
C ARG A 45 17.06 10.87 -7.09
N ASP A 46 16.33 11.09 -8.19
CA ASP A 46 15.75 10.02 -9.02
C ASP A 46 16.78 9.37 -9.96
N LEU A 47 17.92 10.05 -10.18
CA LEU A 47 19.04 9.58 -11.01
C LEU A 47 20.22 9.01 -10.19
N SER A 48 20.10 8.99 -8.86
CA SER A 48 21.04 8.32 -7.96
C SER A 48 20.35 7.05 -7.41
N PRO A 49 21.02 5.90 -7.27
CA PRO A 49 20.42 4.65 -6.79
C PRO A 49 20.05 4.66 -5.28
N ARG A 50 19.76 5.83 -4.72
CA ARG A 50 19.33 6.07 -3.33
C ARG A 50 18.10 7.00 -3.31
N GLY A 51 17.10 6.70 -4.14
CA GLY A 51 15.74 7.13 -3.86
C GLY A 51 15.33 6.54 -2.50
N LEU A 52 14.51 7.27 -1.74
CA LEU A 52 14.02 6.86 -0.41
C LEU A 52 12.98 5.72 -0.53
N GLU A 53 13.28 4.69 -1.30
CA GLU A 53 12.51 3.46 -1.39
C GLU A 53 12.89 2.58 -0.19
N LEU A 54 12.55 3.07 1.01
CA LEU A 54 12.77 2.34 2.25
C LEU A 54 11.81 1.16 2.29
N GLN A 55 12.37 -0.04 2.48
CA GLN A 55 11.61 -1.26 2.68
C GLN A 55 11.67 -1.67 4.16
N VAL A 56 10.71 -2.49 4.58
CA VAL A 56 10.72 -3.05 5.94
C VAL A 56 11.99 -3.89 6.11
N GLY A 57 12.77 -3.59 7.15
CA GLY A 57 14.05 -4.23 7.43
C GLY A 57 15.28 -3.43 7.02
N ASP A 58 15.13 -2.36 6.24
CA ASP A 58 16.24 -1.46 5.92
C ASP A 58 16.73 -0.70 7.15
N VAL A 59 18.00 -0.29 7.16
CA VAL A 59 18.54 0.61 8.19
C VAL A 59 18.51 2.04 7.68
N SER A 60 17.87 2.93 8.43
CA SER A 60 17.81 4.34 8.07
C SER A 60 19.21 4.98 8.12
N ALA A 61 19.67 5.54 7.00
CA ALA A 61 20.96 6.19 6.91
C ALA A 61 20.97 7.64 7.47
N GLN A 62 19.81 8.19 7.84
CA GLN A 62 19.69 9.55 8.33
C GLN A 62 18.43 9.74 9.19
N ASN A 63 18.38 10.83 9.96
CA ASN A 63 17.16 11.23 10.66
C ASN A 63 16.10 11.76 9.67
N ILE A 64 14.92 11.13 9.65
CA ILE A 64 13.78 11.56 8.83
C ILE A 64 12.74 12.20 9.76
N LYS A 65 12.40 13.47 9.49
CA LYS A 65 11.46 14.25 10.28
C LYS A 65 10.18 14.53 9.48
N SER A 66 9.07 14.66 10.18
CA SER A 66 7.79 15.03 9.58
C SER A 66 7.78 16.50 9.13
N PRO A 67 7.44 16.81 7.86
CA PRO A 67 7.36 18.19 7.37
C PRO A 67 6.09 18.92 7.83
N LYS A 68 5.04 18.18 8.24
CA LYS A 68 3.72 18.72 8.58
C LYS A 68 3.06 17.94 9.71
N ARG A 69 2.12 18.56 10.41
CA ARG A 69 1.25 17.84 11.34
C ARG A 69 0.22 17.03 10.55
N VAL A 70 0.04 15.75 10.88
CA VAL A 70 -0.99 14.89 10.28
C VAL A 70 -1.63 14.04 11.36
N GLN A 71 -2.95 13.92 11.29
CA GLN A 71 -3.69 12.90 12.03
C GLN A 71 -4.16 11.84 11.03
N TYR A 72 -3.90 10.58 11.32
CA TYR A 72 -4.25 9.46 10.45
C TYR A 72 -4.72 8.26 11.27
N VAL A 73 -5.43 7.34 10.63
CA VAL A 73 -5.86 6.08 11.25
C VAL A 73 -4.81 5.01 10.95
N SER A 74 -4.21 4.43 11.99
CA SER A 74 -3.20 3.37 11.82
C SER A 74 -3.89 2.04 11.53
N ALA A 75 -3.75 1.54 10.31
CA ALA A 75 -4.26 0.24 9.91
C ALA A 75 -3.51 -0.90 10.64
N ILE A 76 -2.21 -0.73 10.85
CA ILE A 76 -1.37 -1.73 11.53
C ILE A 76 -1.77 -1.86 13.01
N GLU A 77 -1.81 -0.75 13.76
CA GLU A 77 -2.17 -0.81 15.18
C GLU A 77 -3.63 -1.26 15.36
N THR A 78 -4.55 -0.79 14.50
CA THR A 78 -5.95 -1.23 14.53
C THR A 78 -6.05 -2.74 14.30
N ARG A 79 -5.27 -3.30 13.38
CA ARG A 79 -5.24 -4.74 13.13
C ARG A 79 -4.69 -5.52 14.33
N VAL A 80 -3.60 -5.05 14.93
CA VAL A 80 -3.00 -5.69 16.11
C VAL A 80 -4.02 -5.72 17.27
N GLU A 81 -4.75 -4.63 17.49
CA GLU A 81 -5.74 -4.58 18.55
C GLU A 81 -6.97 -5.46 18.26
N ARG A 82 -7.40 -5.53 16.99
CA ARG A 82 -8.43 -6.50 16.55
C ARG A 82 -8.01 -7.94 16.81
N GLU A 83 -6.77 -8.29 16.48
CA GLU A 83 -6.24 -9.63 16.74
C GLU A 83 -6.15 -9.93 18.24
N ARG A 84 -5.76 -8.94 19.07
CA ARG A 84 -5.78 -9.07 20.54
C ARG A 84 -7.19 -9.29 21.08
N ALA A 85 -8.18 -8.54 20.59
CA ALA A 85 -9.57 -8.70 20.97
C ALA A 85 -10.10 -10.09 20.61
N ALA A 86 -9.81 -10.58 19.39
CA ALA A 86 -10.17 -11.93 18.97
C ALA A 86 -9.53 -13.02 19.85
N ASN A 87 -8.24 -12.87 20.18
CA ASN A 87 -7.52 -13.84 21.00
C ASN A 87 -7.96 -13.85 22.47
N SER A 88 -8.63 -12.78 22.93
CA SER A 88 -9.19 -12.69 24.28
C SER A 88 -10.53 -13.43 24.41
N VAL A 89 -11.15 -13.85 23.30
CA VAL A 89 -12.40 -14.63 23.30
C VAL A 89 -12.09 -16.07 23.69
N GLN A 90 -12.70 -16.53 24.78
CA GLN A 90 -12.61 -17.91 25.24
C GLN A 90 -13.36 -18.86 24.29
N GLU A 91 -12.92 -20.10 24.20
CA GLU A 91 -13.62 -21.12 23.44
C GLU A 91 -15.00 -21.41 24.04
N VAL A 92 -16.01 -21.50 23.17
CA VAL A 92 -17.39 -21.82 23.56
C VAL A 92 -17.57 -23.32 23.51
N PHE A 93 -18.03 -23.91 24.62
CA PHE A 93 -18.32 -25.34 24.70
C PHE A 93 -19.82 -25.59 24.72
N VAL A 94 -20.27 -26.61 23.98
CA VAL A 94 -21.67 -27.00 23.84
C VAL A 94 -21.89 -28.41 24.34
N PHE A 95 -22.98 -28.58 25.07
CA PHE A 95 -23.46 -29.87 25.55
C PHE A 95 -24.40 -30.50 24.50
N ASP A 96 -24.07 -31.71 24.06
CA ASP A 96 -24.90 -32.50 23.14
C ASP A 96 -25.69 -33.57 23.94
N PRO A 97 -27.02 -33.37 24.15
CA PRO A 97 -27.85 -34.32 24.87
C PRO A 97 -28.07 -35.64 24.12
N GLY A 98 -27.78 -35.71 22.81
CA GLY A 98 -27.99 -36.90 21.98
C GLY A 98 -26.94 -37.98 22.17
N VAL A 99 -25.75 -37.64 22.67
CA VAL A 99 -24.62 -38.58 22.80
C VAL A 99 -24.93 -39.67 23.84
N ALA A 100 -25.52 -39.31 24.99
CA ALA A 100 -25.79 -40.26 26.07
C ALA A 100 -26.80 -41.37 25.66
N PRO A 101 -27.97 -41.07 25.07
CA PRO A 101 -28.86 -42.09 24.53
C PRO A 101 -28.19 -42.98 23.47
N GLN A 102 -27.40 -42.42 22.56
CA GLN A 102 -26.72 -43.18 21.50
C GLN A 102 -25.73 -44.20 22.07
N GLN A 103 -24.84 -43.79 22.98
CA GLN A 103 -23.87 -44.70 23.59
C GLN A 103 -24.53 -45.76 24.46
N ARG A 104 -25.58 -45.37 25.22
CA ARG A 104 -26.40 -46.31 25.98
C ARG A 104 -26.99 -47.40 25.09
N ASN A 105 -27.58 -47.02 23.95
CA ASN A 105 -28.20 -47.96 23.02
C ASN A 105 -27.16 -48.92 22.42
N LYS A 106 -25.97 -48.43 22.06
CA LYS A 106 -24.87 -49.29 21.58
C LYS A 106 -24.47 -50.34 22.63
N LEU A 107 -24.34 -49.94 23.89
CA LEU A 107 -24.01 -50.87 24.97
C LEU A 107 -25.15 -51.87 25.21
N ILE A 108 -26.42 -51.44 25.15
CA ILE A 108 -27.58 -52.33 25.24
C ILE A 108 -27.54 -53.38 24.12
N SER A 109 -27.28 -52.99 22.88
CA SER A 109 -27.20 -53.93 21.75
C SER A 109 -26.09 -54.97 21.91
N ALA A 110 -24.90 -54.54 22.39
CA ALA A 110 -23.78 -55.44 22.67
C ALA A 110 -24.12 -56.46 23.78
N ILE A 111 -24.75 -55.99 24.87
CA ILE A 111 -25.20 -56.83 25.97
C ILE A 111 -26.28 -57.81 25.50
N GLN A 112 -27.27 -57.37 24.71
CA GLN A 112 -28.32 -58.23 24.17
C GLN A 112 -27.75 -59.34 23.28
N SER A 113 -26.81 -59.00 22.38
CA SER A 113 -26.10 -59.99 21.54
C SER A 113 -25.29 -61.00 22.37
N THR A 114 -24.67 -60.54 23.44
CA THR A 114 -23.96 -61.41 24.39
C THR A 114 -24.94 -62.34 25.12
N GLY A 115 -26.10 -61.84 25.55
CA GLY A 115 -27.15 -62.63 26.19
C GLY A 115 -27.70 -63.74 25.28
N THR A 116 -27.95 -63.46 24.00
CA THR A 116 -28.40 -64.48 23.04
C THR A 116 -27.32 -65.51 22.75
N THR A 117 -26.05 -65.09 22.68
CA THR A 117 -24.90 -65.99 22.49
C THR A 117 -24.69 -66.92 23.70
N ARG A 118 -24.84 -66.39 24.93
CA ARG A 118 -24.80 -67.17 26.17
C ARG A 118 -25.86 -68.27 26.17
N ALA A 119 -27.10 -67.93 25.85
CA ALA A 119 -28.26 -68.83 25.86
C ALA A 119 -28.25 -69.89 24.74
N ASN A 120 -27.46 -69.72 23.68
CA ASN A 120 -27.44 -70.67 22.55
C ASN A 120 -26.69 -71.97 22.92
N GLN A 121 -27.42 -73.05 23.20
CA GLN A 121 -26.84 -74.35 23.57
C GLN A 121 -26.13 -75.08 22.41
N GLY A 122 -26.42 -74.72 21.15
CA GLY A 122 -25.86 -75.36 19.96
C GLY A 122 -24.51 -74.80 19.51
N MET A 123 -23.99 -73.76 20.17
CA MET A 123 -22.77 -73.06 19.77
C MET A 123 -21.56 -73.52 20.60
N PRO A 124 -20.44 -73.95 19.98
CA PRO A 124 -19.20 -74.31 20.70
C PRO A 124 -18.66 -73.18 21.58
N ALA A 125 -17.99 -73.51 22.67
CA ALA A 125 -17.45 -72.53 23.63
C ALA A 125 -16.51 -71.49 22.98
N ASP A 126 -15.59 -71.94 22.13
CA ASP A 126 -14.64 -71.08 21.42
C ASP A 126 -15.35 -70.11 20.45
N ALA A 127 -16.43 -70.59 19.82
CA ALA A 127 -17.25 -69.79 18.92
C ALA A 127 -18.09 -68.75 19.70
N LYS A 128 -18.61 -69.12 20.89
CA LYS A 128 -19.28 -68.17 21.79
C LYS A 128 -18.34 -67.05 22.25
N GLN A 129 -17.15 -67.41 22.70
CA GLN A 129 -16.15 -66.45 23.16
C GLN A 129 -15.78 -65.46 22.05
N SER A 130 -15.53 -65.97 20.84
CA SER A 130 -15.21 -65.14 19.66
C SER A 130 -16.36 -64.24 19.21
N ALA A 131 -17.61 -64.66 19.40
CA ALA A 131 -18.80 -63.86 19.11
C ALA A 131 -18.98 -62.74 20.14
N ILE A 132 -18.81 -63.05 21.43
CA ILE A 132 -18.91 -62.07 22.52
C ILE A 132 -17.83 -60.99 22.40
N LYS A 133 -16.58 -61.35 22.10
CA LYS A 133 -15.49 -60.36 21.91
C LYS A 133 -15.84 -59.30 20.86
N ARG A 134 -16.38 -59.76 19.73
CA ARG A 134 -16.76 -58.91 18.58
C ARG A 134 -18.05 -58.14 18.77
N ALA A 135 -18.85 -58.45 19.79
CA ALA A 135 -20.08 -57.73 20.09
C ALA A 135 -19.82 -56.33 20.70
N TYR A 136 -18.59 -56.07 21.19
CA TYR A 136 -18.22 -54.82 21.84
C TYR A 136 -17.19 -54.02 21.03
N GLU A 137 -17.25 -52.69 21.14
CA GLU A 137 -16.30 -51.77 20.52
C GLU A 137 -15.71 -50.82 21.57
N PRO A 138 -14.40 -50.92 21.90
CA PRO A 138 -13.39 -51.86 21.39
C PRO A 138 -13.65 -53.32 21.78
N GLU A 139 -13.08 -54.26 21.01
CA GLU A 139 -13.21 -55.70 21.26
C GLU A 139 -12.73 -56.07 22.68
N LEU A 140 -13.44 -57.02 23.31
CA LEU A 140 -13.05 -57.53 24.62
C LEU A 140 -11.84 -58.46 24.52
N THR A 141 -11.07 -58.51 25.61
CA THR A 141 -10.02 -59.50 25.81
C THR A 141 -10.61 -60.89 26.07
N ASP A 142 -9.80 -61.93 25.87
CA ASP A 142 -10.23 -63.31 26.12
C ASP A 142 -10.69 -63.52 27.57
N ALA A 143 -9.98 -62.93 28.54
CA ALA A 143 -10.33 -62.99 29.95
C ALA A 143 -11.69 -62.34 30.26
N GLN A 144 -11.98 -61.18 29.66
CA GLN A 144 -13.26 -60.49 29.83
C GLN A 144 -14.41 -61.29 29.20
N ALA A 145 -14.20 -61.87 28.02
CA ALA A 145 -15.21 -62.72 27.36
C ALA A 145 -15.46 -64.03 28.14
N SER A 146 -14.42 -64.65 28.69
CA SER A 146 -14.57 -65.82 29.59
C SER A 146 -15.33 -65.47 30.87
N LEU A 147 -15.05 -64.30 31.47
CA LEU A 147 -15.77 -63.82 32.65
C LEU A 147 -17.25 -63.57 32.35
N LEU A 148 -17.56 -62.96 31.20
CA LEU A 148 -18.94 -62.79 30.74
C LEU A 148 -19.64 -64.12 30.50
N LEU A 149 -18.92 -65.20 30.14
CA LEU A 149 -19.47 -66.56 29.96
C LEU A 149 -19.67 -67.29 31.29
N SER A 150 -18.83 -67.05 32.30
CA SER A 150 -18.89 -67.73 33.60
C SER A 150 -19.91 -67.14 34.58
N MET A 151 -20.40 -65.92 34.33
CA MET A 151 -21.44 -65.30 35.17
C MET A 151 -22.68 -66.18 35.29
N ASP A 152 -23.29 -66.21 36.47
CA ASP A 152 -24.63 -66.78 36.64
C ASP A 152 -25.71 -65.83 36.09
N ASP A 153 -26.96 -66.30 36.06
CA ASP A 153 -28.08 -65.51 35.51
C ASP A 153 -28.38 -64.25 36.32
N PHE A 154 -28.15 -64.28 37.63
CA PHE A 154 -28.37 -63.13 38.51
C PHE A 154 -27.32 -62.04 38.28
N GLN A 155 -26.04 -62.41 38.25
CA GLN A 155 -24.90 -61.55 37.95
C GLN A 155 -25.02 -60.96 36.54
N TRP A 156 -25.38 -61.78 35.56
CA TRP A 156 -25.62 -61.34 34.20
C TRP A 156 -26.75 -60.31 34.11
N GLN A 157 -27.89 -60.58 34.76
CA GLN A 157 -29.03 -59.66 34.75
C GLN A 157 -28.71 -58.35 35.48
N ALA A 158 -27.94 -58.41 36.57
CA ALA A 158 -27.45 -57.25 37.28
C ALA A 158 -26.53 -56.39 36.38
N LEU A 159 -25.58 -57.00 35.66
CA LEU A 159 -24.73 -56.29 34.71
C LEU A 159 -25.54 -55.69 33.55
N ALA A 160 -26.43 -56.48 32.95
CA ALA A 160 -27.24 -56.09 31.80
C ALA A 160 -28.17 -54.90 32.10
N THR A 161 -28.64 -54.79 33.34
CA THR A 161 -29.52 -53.70 33.78
C THR A 161 -28.71 -52.48 34.25
N ASN A 162 -27.67 -52.69 35.06
CA ASN A 162 -26.97 -51.59 35.72
C ASN A 162 -25.93 -50.90 34.84
N ALA A 163 -25.21 -51.62 33.98
CA ALA A 163 -24.17 -50.99 33.15
C ALA A 163 -24.74 -49.93 32.20
N PRO A 164 -25.81 -50.19 31.41
CA PRO A 164 -26.44 -49.14 30.59
C PRO A 164 -27.04 -48.00 31.39
N ARG A 165 -27.60 -48.28 32.58
CA ARG A 165 -28.17 -47.26 33.47
C ARG A 165 -27.09 -46.30 33.96
N VAL A 166 -26.00 -46.82 34.50
CA VAL A 166 -24.88 -46.00 35.01
C VAL A 166 -24.20 -45.23 33.87
N LEU A 167 -24.03 -45.84 32.69
CA LEU A 167 -23.53 -45.14 31.50
C LEU A 167 -24.38 -43.90 31.18
N TYR A 168 -25.70 -44.08 31.15
CA TYR A 168 -26.62 -42.98 30.88
C TYR A 168 -26.56 -41.91 31.97
N GLU A 169 -26.58 -42.28 33.25
CA GLU A 169 -26.49 -41.34 34.38
C GLU A 169 -25.23 -40.48 34.33
N VAL A 170 -24.07 -41.11 34.13
CA VAL A 170 -22.79 -40.40 34.04
C VAL A 170 -22.74 -39.47 32.83
N MET A 171 -23.24 -39.93 31.69
CA MET A 171 -23.30 -39.13 30.47
C MET A 171 -24.49 -38.16 30.42
N SER A 172 -25.37 -38.14 31.41
CA SER A 172 -26.42 -37.12 31.53
C SER A 172 -25.84 -35.78 32.01
N GLU A 173 -24.68 -35.82 32.65
CA GLU A 173 -23.91 -34.66 33.09
C GLU A 173 -22.88 -34.24 32.02
N ARG A 174 -22.20 -33.11 32.25
CA ARG A 174 -21.10 -32.67 31.39
C ARG A 174 -19.92 -33.63 31.51
N VAL A 175 -19.56 -34.25 30.40
CA VAL A 175 -18.42 -35.15 30.25
C VAL A 175 -17.46 -34.54 29.22
N THR A 176 -16.33 -34.04 29.73
CA THR A 176 -15.20 -33.56 28.92
C THR A 176 -14.23 -34.69 28.62
N SER A 177 -13.30 -34.46 27.69
CA SER A 177 -12.17 -35.38 27.44
C SER A 177 -11.36 -35.70 28.69
N ASP A 178 -11.27 -34.76 29.62
CA ASP A 178 -10.50 -34.92 30.86
C ASP A 178 -11.26 -35.77 31.87
N ARG A 179 -12.57 -35.49 32.07
CA ARG A 179 -13.43 -36.28 32.95
C ARG A 179 -13.54 -37.74 32.51
N LEU A 180 -13.50 -38.03 31.20
CA LEU A 180 -13.46 -39.42 30.69
C LEU A 180 -12.30 -40.25 31.28
N ARG A 181 -11.16 -39.61 31.60
CA ARG A 181 -10.02 -40.29 32.25
C ARG A 181 -10.30 -40.57 33.73
N GLU A 182 -11.03 -39.68 34.39
CA GLU A 182 -11.40 -39.76 35.81
C GLU A 182 -12.53 -40.78 36.08
N LEU A 183 -13.36 -41.06 35.07
CA LEU A 183 -14.46 -42.04 35.18
C LEU A 183 -14.02 -43.41 35.71
N ARG A 184 -12.77 -43.82 35.51
CA ARG A 184 -12.25 -45.09 36.05
C ARG A 184 -12.39 -45.20 37.58
N LEU A 185 -12.27 -44.07 38.29
CA LEU A 185 -12.36 -44.01 39.75
C LEU A 185 -13.82 -43.83 40.22
N GLU A 186 -14.66 -43.18 39.42
CA GLU A 186 -16.05 -42.86 39.78
C GLU A 186 -17.04 -44.01 39.54
N LEU A 187 -16.73 -44.92 38.60
CA LEU A 187 -17.67 -45.95 38.14
C LEU A 187 -17.86 -47.13 39.12
N PRO A 188 -16.83 -47.70 39.77
CA PRO A 188 -17.01 -48.86 40.65
C PRO A 188 -18.02 -48.65 41.79
N PRO A 189 -18.03 -47.51 42.52
CA PRO A 189 -19.03 -47.26 43.57
C PRO A 189 -20.49 -47.20 43.05
N ARG A 190 -20.69 -46.72 41.81
CA ARG A 190 -22.01 -46.60 41.17
C ARG A 190 -22.55 -47.95 40.66
N LEU A 191 -21.69 -48.97 40.59
CA LEU A 191 -21.99 -50.33 40.16
C LEU A 191 -22.00 -51.34 41.33
N SER A 192 -22.18 -50.85 42.57
CA SER A 192 -22.19 -51.67 43.79
C SER A 192 -23.27 -52.75 43.83
N SER A 193 -24.33 -52.62 43.02
CA SER A 193 -25.38 -53.63 42.85
C SER A 193 -24.91 -54.91 42.12
N ILE A 194 -23.75 -54.88 41.47
CA ILE A 194 -23.12 -56.06 40.85
C ILE A 194 -22.28 -56.77 41.92
N THR A 195 -22.66 -58.01 42.23
CA THR A 195 -21.98 -58.88 43.20
C THR A 195 -20.75 -59.53 42.56
N GLY A 196 -19.60 -59.37 43.23
CA GLY A 196 -18.30 -59.84 42.73
C GLY A 196 -17.42 -58.68 42.22
N GLU A 197 -16.15 -58.68 42.63
CA GLU A 197 -15.22 -57.58 42.34
C GLU A 197 -14.77 -57.57 40.88
N GLN A 198 -14.60 -58.75 40.29
CA GLN A 198 -14.17 -58.91 38.89
C GLN A 198 -15.30 -58.49 37.94
N GLU A 199 -16.53 -58.88 38.24
CA GLU A 199 -17.74 -58.55 37.51
C GLU A 199 -18.03 -57.05 37.55
N ARG A 200 -17.87 -56.43 38.73
CA ARG A 200 -18.01 -54.97 38.88
C ARG A 200 -16.93 -54.21 38.12
N SER A 201 -15.69 -54.67 38.18
CA SER A 201 -14.56 -54.08 37.45
C SER A 201 -14.78 -54.16 35.94
N LEU A 202 -15.24 -55.31 35.44
CA LEU A 202 -15.60 -55.49 34.04
C LEU A 202 -16.76 -54.56 33.63
N ALA A 203 -17.82 -54.47 34.43
CA ALA A 203 -18.93 -53.56 34.15
C ALA A 203 -18.48 -52.09 34.11
N ALA A 204 -17.58 -51.68 35.01
CA ALA A 204 -17.00 -50.34 35.00
C ALA A 204 -16.17 -50.09 33.73
N GLU A 205 -15.41 -51.09 33.28
CA GLU A 205 -14.63 -51.02 32.06
C GLU A 205 -15.51 -50.91 30.81
N LEU A 206 -16.61 -51.69 30.74
CA LEU A 206 -17.62 -51.59 29.68
C LEU A 206 -18.28 -50.22 29.65
N VAL A 207 -18.68 -49.68 30.80
CA VAL A 207 -19.27 -48.34 30.86
C VAL A 207 -18.26 -47.29 30.38
N ARG A 208 -17.01 -47.38 30.85
CA ARG A 208 -15.95 -46.45 30.43
C ARG A 208 -15.64 -46.53 28.94
N SER A 209 -15.62 -47.73 28.35
CA SER A 209 -15.27 -47.93 26.95
C SER A 209 -16.33 -47.38 25.99
N TYR A 210 -17.59 -47.31 26.44
CA TYR A 210 -18.69 -46.69 25.70
C TYR A 210 -18.90 -45.20 26.04
N ALA A 211 -18.32 -44.71 27.13
CA ALA A 211 -18.40 -43.29 27.48
C ALA A 211 -17.71 -42.42 26.40
N ARG A 212 -18.37 -41.34 26.00
CA ARG A 212 -17.87 -40.34 25.04
C ARG A 212 -18.07 -38.94 25.60
N ALA A 213 -17.23 -38.01 25.19
CA ALA A 213 -17.38 -36.61 25.58
C ALA A 213 -18.67 -36.06 24.95
N ASN A 214 -19.53 -35.48 25.77
CA ASN A 214 -20.78 -34.83 25.35
C ASN A 214 -20.71 -33.31 25.53
N TYR A 215 -19.60 -32.78 26.05
CA TYR A 215 -19.33 -31.36 26.18
C TYR A 215 -18.08 -31.04 25.37
N THR A 216 -18.28 -30.47 24.18
CA THR A 216 -17.22 -30.28 23.18
C THR A 216 -17.15 -28.84 22.70
N SER A 217 -15.98 -28.42 22.21
CA SER A 217 -15.77 -27.07 21.69
C SER A 217 -16.63 -26.85 20.44
N ASN A 218 -17.32 -25.71 20.38
CA ASN A 218 -18.08 -25.24 19.24
C ASN A 218 -17.23 -24.20 18.49
N PRO A 219 -16.45 -24.63 17.48
CA PRO A 219 -15.57 -23.73 16.75
C PRO A 219 -16.35 -22.67 15.98
N THR A 220 -17.56 -22.99 15.50
CA THR A 220 -18.39 -22.06 14.73
C THR A 220 -18.82 -20.86 15.58
N GLU A 221 -19.35 -21.13 16.78
CA GLU A 221 -19.79 -20.06 17.68
C GLU A 221 -18.60 -19.27 18.24
N THR A 222 -17.50 -19.97 18.56
CA THR A 222 -16.25 -19.33 18.97
C THR A 222 -15.74 -18.37 17.89
N GLN A 223 -15.73 -18.78 16.62
CA GLN A 223 -15.31 -17.93 15.51
C GLN A 223 -16.26 -16.74 15.29
N ARG A 224 -17.58 -16.95 15.47
CA ARG A 224 -18.57 -15.87 15.42
C ARG A 224 -18.26 -14.79 16.46
N LEU A 225 -18.03 -15.20 17.72
CA LEU A 225 -17.68 -14.29 18.81
C LEU A 225 -16.31 -13.61 18.60
N LYS A 226 -15.32 -14.33 18.06
CA LYS A 226 -14.02 -13.74 17.69
C LYS A 226 -14.17 -12.63 16.67
N LYS A 227 -15.00 -12.84 15.65
CA LYS A 227 -15.27 -11.82 14.63
C LYS A 227 -16.02 -10.62 15.21
N GLU A 228 -17.04 -10.86 16.03
CA GLU A 228 -17.78 -9.80 16.72
C GLU A 228 -16.85 -8.95 17.60
N ALA A 229 -15.92 -9.60 18.33
CA ALA A 229 -14.92 -8.90 19.12
C ALA A 229 -13.97 -8.05 18.25
N GLN A 230 -13.59 -8.51 17.06
CA GLN A 230 -12.79 -7.70 16.11
C GLN A 230 -13.56 -6.49 15.59
N ASP A 231 -14.85 -6.67 15.26
CA ASP A 231 -15.69 -5.62 14.68
C ASP A 231 -16.00 -4.52 15.69
N LEU A 232 -16.02 -4.84 16.99
CA LEU A 232 -16.19 -3.87 18.08
C LEU A 232 -14.96 -2.97 18.31
N VAL A 233 -13.78 -3.33 17.80
CA VAL A 233 -12.57 -2.51 17.95
C VAL A 233 -12.63 -1.29 17.05
N ALA A 234 -12.70 -0.12 17.68
CA ALA A 234 -12.65 1.17 17.01
C ALA A 234 -11.29 1.40 16.33
N PRO A 235 -11.24 2.10 15.18
CA PRO A 235 -9.99 2.43 14.53
C PRO A 235 -9.08 3.31 15.40
N ILE A 236 -7.79 2.96 15.49
CA ILE A 236 -6.80 3.67 16.31
C ILE A 236 -6.26 4.87 15.52
N SER A 237 -6.55 6.07 16.02
CA SER A 237 -6.04 7.32 15.44
C SER A 237 -4.69 7.70 16.05
N LYS A 238 -3.74 8.09 15.20
CA LYS A 238 -2.41 8.60 15.58
C LYS A 238 -2.21 10.00 15.04
N SER A 239 -1.49 10.81 15.79
CA SER A 239 -1.06 12.14 15.40
C SER A 239 0.44 12.18 15.28
N ILE A 240 0.95 12.77 14.21
CA ILE A 240 2.36 13.08 14.00
C ILE A 240 2.49 14.60 14.00
N GLU A 241 3.39 15.13 14.82
CA GLU A 241 3.64 16.56 14.89
C GLU A 241 4.65 17.03 13.84
N LYS A 242 4.58 18.32 13.47
CA LYS A 242 5.59 18.92 12.59
C LYS A 242 6.96 18.90 13.29
N GLY A 243 7.98 18.39 12.61
CA GLY A 243 9.35 18.29 13.13
C GLY A 243 9.62 17.04 13.98
N GLU A 244 8.60 16.21 14.24
CA GLU A 244 8.75 14.93 14.91
C GLU A 244 9.66 14.00 14.09
N ILE A 245 10.58 13.30 14.76
CA ILE A 245 11.48 12.34 14.11
C ILE A 245 10.73 11.01 13.93
N ILE A 246 10.49 10.61 12.68
CA ILE A 246 9.81 9.36 12.33
C ILE A 246 10.80 8.19 12.35
N LEU A 247 12.00 8.38 11.78
CA LEU A 247 13.11 7.41 11.80
C LEU A 247 14.39 8.12 12.21
N ARG A 248 15.17 7.54 13.12
CA ARG A 248 16.51 8.01 13.43
C ARG A 248 17.54 7.31 12.56
N GLU A 249 18.69 7.94 12.39
CA GLU A 249 19.86 7.30 11.81
C GLU A 249 20.22 6.03 12.62
N GLY A 250 20.40 4.91 11.91
CA GLY A 250 20.66 3.60 12.50
C GLY A 250 19.42 2.80 12.90
N ASP A 251 18.22 3.37 12.86
CA ASP A 251 16.99 2.63 13.16
C ASP A 251 16.65 1.66 12.02
N VAL A 252 16.20 0.45 12.39
CA VAL A 252 15.63 -0.51 11.43
C VAL A 252 14.19 -0.12 11.12
N VAL A 253 13.88 0.05 9.83
CA VAL A 253 12.56 0.45 9.33
C VAL A 253 11.54 -0.65 9.61
N ARG A 254 10.52 -0.31 10.41
CA ARG A 254 9.37 -1.19 10.66
C ARG A 254 8.19 -0.82 9.76
N ALA A 255 7.24 -1.74 9.64
CA ALA A 255 6.00 -1.48 8.90
C ALA A 255 5.22 -0.26 9.45
N THR A 256 5.22 -0.05 10.77
CA THR A 256 4.62 1.12 11.41
C THR A 256 5.31 2.43 11.02
N ASP A 257 6.61 2.38 10.72
CA ASP A 257 7.38 3.57 10.35
C ASP A 257 7.09 3.96 8.90
N LEU A 258 6.93 2.98 8.01
CA LEU A 258 6.47 3.21 6.64
C LEU A 258 5.05 3.80 6.60
N GLU A 259 4.13 3.29 7.43
CA GLU A 259 2.78 3.83 7.54
C GLU A 259 2.79 5.31 7.99
N LYS A 260 3.67 5.67 8.93
CA LYS A 260 3.88 7.07 9.34
C LYS A 260 4.45 7.91 8.19
N LEU A 261 5.45 7.39 7.46
CA LEU A 261 6.05 8.08 6.31
C LEU A 261 5.03 8.30 5.18
N GLU A 262 4.13 7.35 4.94
CA GLU A 262 3.04 7.47 3.98
C GLU A 262 2.03 8.54 4.41
N ALA A 263 1.62 8.53 5.68
CA ALA A 263 0.70 9.53 6.23
C ALA A 263 1.23 10.97 6.08
N VAL A 264 2.55 11.17 6.17
CA VAL A 264 3.16 12.50 5.97
C VAL A 264 3.52 12.80 4.50
N GLY A 265 3.29 11.86 3.58
CA GLY A 265 3.53 12.01 2.14
C GLY A 265 5.00 11.85 1.73
N LEU A 266 5.81 11.17 2.54
CA LEU A 266 7.23 10.91 2.25
C LEU A 266 7.47 9.54 1.61
N ALA A 267 6.54 8.59 1.71
CA ALA A 267 6.73 7.22 1.24
C ALA A 267 6.47 7.02 -0.27
N SER A 268 5.65 7.87 -0.91
CA SER A 268 5.41 7.85 -2.37
C SER A 268 4.54 9.04 -2.80
N PRO A 269 5.02 9.98 -3.63
CA PRO A 269 4.14 10.96 -4.26
C PRO A 269 3.34 10.29 -5.37
N ALA A 270 2.06 9.99 -5.11
CA ALA A 270 1.14 9.58 -6.16
C ALA A 270 1.05 10.69 -7.23
N LEU A 271 1.00 10.29 -8.50
CA LEU A 271 0.86 11.23 -9.60
C LEU A 271 -0.51 11.93 -9.49
N GLU A 272 -0.53 13.19 -9.06
CA GLU A 272 -1.77 13.96 -8.99
C GLU A 272 -2.22 14.33 -10.41
N TRP A 273 -3.35 13.78 -10.86
CA TRP A 273 -3.90 14.07 -12.19
C TRP A 273 -4.21 15.57 -12.41
N SER A 274 -4.45 16.32 -11.34
CA SER A 274 -4.55 17.78 -11.34
C SER A 274 -3.24 18.47 -11.76
N GLU A 275 -2.09 18.02 -11.24
CA GLU A 275 -0.76 18.54 -11.62
C GLU A 275 -0.46 18.26 -13.10
N VAL A 276 -0.86 17.08 -13.59
CA VAL A 276 -0.73 16.71 -15.01
C VAL A 276 -1.60 17.59 -15.90
N GLY A 277 -2.86 17.79 -15.53
CA GLY A 277 -3.78 18.66 -16.26
C GLY A 277 -3.30 20.11 -16.34
N ALA A 278 -2.82 20.68 -15.21
CA ALA A 278 -2.28 22.03 -15.17
C ALA A 278 -1.03 22.19 -16.05
N SER A 279 -0.11 21.22 -15.99
CA SER A 279 1.11 21.24 -16.81
C SER A 279 0.81 21.14 -18.30
N LEU A 280 -0.17 20.32 -18.68
CA LEU A 280 -0.61 20.18 -20.07
C LEU A 280 -1.26 21.48 -20.57
N LEU A 281 -2.13 22.10 -19.78
CA LEU A 281 -2.76 23.39 -20.13
C LEU A 281 -1.73 24.50 -20.31
N LEU A 282 -0.73 24.57 -19.42
CA LEU A 282 0.35 25.55 -19.52
C LEU A 282 1.21 25.32 -20.77
N ALA A 283 1.59 24.07 -21.05
CA ALA A 283 2.35 23.71 -22.25
C ALA A 283 1.57 24.07 -23.53
N LEU A 284 0.27 23.77 -23.58
CA LEU A 284 -0.60 24.15 -24.69
C LEU A 284 -0.67 25.67 -24.85
N PHE A 285 -0.83 26.41 -23.76
CA PHE A 285 -0.90 27.87 -23.79
C PHE A 285 0.38 28.51 -24.36
N VAL A 286 1.55 28.09 -23.87
CA VAL A 286 2.84 28.62 -24.35
C VAL A 286 3.07 28.29 -25.82
N ILE A 287 2.78 27.06 -26.24
CA ILE A 287 2.95 26.63 -27.63
C ILE A 287 1.93 27.31 -28.55
N ALA A 288 0.70 27.56 -28.09
CA ALA A 288 -0.29 28.33 -28.83
C ALA A 288 0.15 29.78 -29.06
N LEU A 289 0.72 30.45 -28.04
CA LEU A 289 1.27 31.79 -28.19
C LEU A 289 2.42 31.83 -29.20
N LEU A 290 3.35 30.88 -29.12
CA LEU A 290 4.47 30.78 -30.05
C LEU A 290 3.99 30.49 -31.49
N ALA A 291 3.10 29.52 -31.66
CA ALA A 291 2.56 29.16 -32.96
C ALA A 291 1.74 30.31 -33.58
N GLY A 292 0.94 31.01 -32.77
CA GLY A 292 0.19 32.20 -33.20
C GLY A 292 1.12 33.32 -33.66
N TYR A 293 2.21 33.57 -32.92
CA TYR A 293 3.23 34.54 -33.33
C TYR A 293 3.90 34.16 -34.65
N ILE A 294 4.37 32.92 -34.79
CA ILE A 294 5.03 32.45 -36.01
C ILE A 294 4.07 32.55 -37.20
N TRP A 295 2.81 32.19 -37.02
CA TRP A 295 1.80 32.26 -38.07
C TRP A 295 1.47 33.70 -38.50
N ALA A 296 1.46 34.65 -37.55
CA ALA A 296 1.11 36.04 -37.81
C ALA A 296 2.29 36.88 -38.33
N PHE A 297 3.48 36.72 -37.75
CA PHE A 297 4.62 37.62 -37.96
C PHE A 297 5.79 36.99 -38.72
N GLU A 298 6.01 35.67 -38.59
CA GLU A 298 7.18 34.98 -39.18
C GLU A 298 6.79 33.71 -39.97
N PRO A 299 5.84 33.77 -40.93
CA PRO A 299 5.30 32.58 -41.60
C PRO A 299 6.33 31.81 -42.43
N TRP A 300 7.45 32.44 -42.82
CA TRP A 300 8.55 31.78 -43.52
C TRP A 300 9.21 30.68 -42.66
N LEU A 301 9.16 30.81 -41.33
CA LEU A 301 9.70 29.84 -40.39
C LEU A 301 8.95 28.50 -40.45
N LEU A 302 7.67 28.51 -40.83
CA LEU A 302 6.85 27.31 -41.04
C LEU A 302 7.37 26.40 -42.17
N SER A 303 8.25 26.92 -43.04
CA SER A 303 8.93 26.14 -44.08
C SER A 303 10.31 25.63 -43.68
N HIS A 304 10.82 26.01 -42.51
CA HIS A 304 12.19 25.73 -42.07
C HIS A 304 12.20 24.80 -40.86
N GLU A 305 12.03 23.50 -41.12
CA GLU A 305 11.94 22.44 -40.11
C GLU A 305 13.11 22.45 -39.11
N ARG A 306 14.33 22.71 -39.59
CA ARG A 306 15.54 22.76 -38.76
C ARG A 306 15.50 23.89 -37.73
N MET A 307 14.98 25.06 -38.10
CA MET A 307 14.89 26.20 -37.20
C MET A 307 13.81 26.00 -36.15
N LEU A 308 12.66 25.43 -36.54
CA LEU A 308 11.61 25.05 -35.60
C LEU A 308 12.08 23.97 -34.62
N GLY A 309 12.80 22.96 -35.12
CA GLY A 309 13.43 21.93 -34.28
C GLY A 309 14.45 22.51 -33.31
N LEU A 310 15.22 23.53 -33.71
CA LEU A 310 16.17 24.21 -32.84
C LEU A 310 15.48 25.01 -31.73
N ILE A 311 14.39 25.73 -32.04
CA ILE A 311 13.57 26.43 -31.03
C ILE A 311 12.97 25.43 -30.05
N ALA A 312 12.41 24.33 -30.55
CA ALA A 312 11.85 23.25 -29.73
C ALA A 312 12.92 22.65 -28.79
N LEU A 313 14.11 22.34 -29.33
CA LEU A 313 15.23 21.81 -28.57
C LEU A 313 15.70 22.78 -27.48
N MET A 314 15.79 24.08 -27.80
CA MET A 314 16.14 25.11 -26.83
C MET A 314 15.12 25.21 -25.71
N MET A 315 13.82 25.19 -26.04
CA MET A 315 12.79 25.26 -25.01
C MET A 315 12.79 24.03 -24.10
N LEU A 316 12.74 22.83 -24.68
CA LEU A 316 12.72 21.58 -23.92
C LEU A 316 14.02 21.42 -23.10
N GLY A 317 15.18 21.66 -23.73
CA GLY A 317 16.48 21.55 -23.09
C GLY A 317 16.66 22.53 -21.94
N THR A 318 16.19 23.78 -22.09
CA THR A 318 16.28 24.79 -21.02
C THR A 318 15.41 24.43 -19.82
N VAL A 319 14.16 24.03 -20.05
CA VAL A 319 13.24 23.63 -18.95
C VAL A 319 13.74 22.35 -18.26
N ALA A 320 14.24 21.38 -19.03
CA ALA A 320 14.84 20.16 -18.48
C ALA A 320 16.09 20.47 -17.66
N ALA A 321 17.01 21.29 -18.18
CA ALA A 321 18.22 21.70 -17.48
C ALA A 321 17.88 22.44 -16.18
N TRP A 322 16.89 23.33 -16.19
CA TRP A 322 16.41 23.96 -14.96
C TRP A 322 15.99 22.91 -13.94
N LYS A 323 15.06 22.01 -14.30
CA LYS A 323 14.55 21.00 -13.36
C LYS A 323 15.62 20.05 -12.83
N ILE A 324 16.66 19.76 -13.62
CA ILE A 324 17.75 18.88 -13.19
C ILE A 324 18.73 19.61 -12.26
N PHE A 325 19.10 20.85 -12.57
CA PHE A 325 20.23 21.52 -11.91
C PHE A 325 19.87 22.44 -10.74
N THR A 326 18.62 22.92 -10.64
CA THR A 326 18.21 23.85 -9.59
C THR A 326 17.74 23.23 -8.28
N PRO A 327 17.06 22.06 -8.22
CA PRO A 327 16.50 21.57 -6.96
C PRO A 327 17.56 21.35 -5.86
N GLY A 328 17.27 21.84 -4.66
CA GLY A 328 18.13 21.68 -3.49
C GLY A 328 19.37 22.58 -3.46
N ARG A 329 19.47 23.57 -4.36
CA ARG A 329 20.60 24.51 -4.43
C ARG A 329 20.10 25.96 -4.39
N PRO A 330 20.01 26.60 -3.20
CA PRO A 330 19.30 27.86 -2.96
C PRO A 330 19.84 29.12 -3.69
N TYR A 331 20.89 28.99 -4.52
CA TYR A 331 21.45 30.09 -5.31
C TYR A 331 21.62 29.77 -6.80
N TRP A 332 21.40 28.51 -7.21
CA TRP A 332 21.66 28.10 -8.59
C TRP A 332 20.61 28.61 -9.58
N GLU A 333 19.42 28.94 -9.07
CA GLU A 333 18.31 29.52 -9.82
C GLU A 333 18.66 30.90 -10.43
N TYR A 334 19.43 31.72 -9.72
CA TYR A 334 19.83 33.06 -10.16
C TYR A 334 21.01 33.04 -11.15
N GLY A 335 21.83 32.00 -11.11
CA GLY A 335 22.98 31.81 -12.01
C GLY A 335 22.65 31.06 -13.30
N PHE A 336 21.39 30.60 -13.45
CA PHE A 336 20.99 29.80 -14.61
C PHE A 336 21.04 30.65 -15.90
N PRO A 337 21.77 30.21 -16.95
CA PRO A 337 22.12 31.07 -18.08
C PRO A 337 20.97 31.21 -19.10
N ILE A 338 19.75 31.54 -18.70
CA ILE A 338 18.57 31.64 -19.59
C ILE A 338 18.79 32.58 -20.78
N ALA A 339 19.63 33.61 -20.59
CA ALA A 339 19.97 34.56 -21.64
C ALA A 339 20.64 33.92 -22.87
N TYR A 340 21.27 32.76 -22.73
CA TYR A 340 21.85 32.05 -23.88
C TYR A 340 20.80 31.78 -24.97
N VAL A 341 19.54 31.50 -24.59
CA VAL A 341 18.43 31.27 -25.54
C VAL A 341 18.14 32.54 -26.33
N SER A 342 18.02 33.68 -25.65
CA SER A 342 17.78 34.97 -26.32
C SER A 342 18.92 35.31 -27.28
N MET A 343 20.16 35.03 -26.88
CA MET A 343 21.33 35.38 -27.65
C MET A 343 21.45 34.53 -28.91
N LEU A 344 21.23 33.23 -28.79
CA LEU A 344 21.30 32.33 -29.94
C LEU A 344 20.15 32.56 -30.91
N ILE A 345 18.90 32.70 -30.44
CA ILE A 345 17.77 32.95 -31.35
C ILE A 345 17.92 34.31 -32.04
N ALA A 346 18.41 35.34 -31.34
CA ALA A 346 18.64 36.67 -31.94
C ALA A 346 19.73 36.64 -33.01
N THR A 347 20.73 35.76 -32.84
CA THR A 347 21.82 35.58 -33.82
C THR A 347 21.36 34.75 -35.02
N LEU A 348 20.66 33.63 -34.78
CA LEU A 348 20.33 32.64 -35.82
C LEU A 348 19.07 33.01 -36.63
N ILE A 349 18.13 33.74 -36.02
CA ILE A 349 16.80 33.98 -36.61
C ILE A 349 16.48 35.48 -36.59
N ASP A 350 15.99 36.00 -35.46
CA ASP A 350 15.64 37.41 -35.30
C ASP A 350 15.51 37.78 -33.81
N ALA A 351 15.81 39.03 -33.49
CA ALA A 351 15.73 39.56 -32.13
C ALA A 351 14.31 39.56 -31.55
N ARG A 352 13.27 39.78 -32.37
CA ARG A 352 11.86 39.81 -31.90
C ARG A 352 11.41 38.43 -31.46
N LEU A 353 11.73 37.41 -32.24
CA LEU A 353 11.45 36.01 -31.89
C LEU A 353 12.24 35.60 -30.64
N ALA A 354 13.49 36.04 -30.52
CA ALA A 354 14.32 35.77 -29.34
C ALA A 354 13.72 36.33 -28.05
N ILE A 355 13.22 37.57 -28.10
CA ILE A 355 12.52 38.20 -26.97
C ILE A 355 11.30 37.38 -26.59
N LEU A 356 10.46 37.00 -27.54
CA LEU A 356 9.26 36.22 -27.27
C LEU A 356 9.59 34.86 -26.63
N VAL A 357 10.43 34.05 -27.27
CA VAL A 357 10.76 32.70 -26.80
C VAL A 357 11.40 32.73 -25.41
N THR A 358 12.34 33.66 -25.18
CA THR A 358 13.02 33.76 -23.89
C THR A 358 12.10 34.30 -22.80
N SER A 359 11.16 35.20 -23.14
CA SER A 359 10.15 35.69 -22.18
C SER A 359 9.17 34.59 -21.79
N LEU A 360 8.72 33.78 -22.76
CA LEU A 360 7.88 32.60 -22.51
C LEU A 360 8.62 31.57 -21.63
N LEU A 361 9.91 31.35 -21.88
CA LEU A 361 10.75 30.52 -21.01
C LEU A 361 10.90 31.12 -19.61
N GLY A 362 11.12 32.42 -19.48
CA GLY A 362 11.17 33.10 -18.18
C GLY A 362 9.91 32.87 -17.37
N LEU A 363 8.75 33.05 -18.00
CA LEU A 363 7.45 32.79 -17.38
C LEU A 363 7.28 31.32 -16.97
N LEU A 364 7.66 30.38 -17.84
CA LEU A 364 7.65 28.95 -17.52
C LEU A 364 8.55 28.64 -16.32
N LEU A 365 9.78 29.13 -16.31
CA LEU A 365 10.73 28.87 -15.22
C LEU A 365 10.28 29.50 -13.91
N GLY A 366 9.67 30.69 -13.94
CA GLY A 366 9.07 31.30 -12.76
C GLY A 366 7.93 30.46 -12.17
N LEU A 367 7.06 29.91 -13.02
CA LEU A 367 6.01 28.99 -12.58
C LEU A 367 6.59 27.68 -12.02
N VAL A 368 7.62 27.11 -12.65
CA VAL A 368 8.33 25.93 -12.14
C VAL A 368 9.00 26.21 -10.79
N ALA A 369 9.51 27.42 -10.58
CA ALA A 369 10.11 27.88 -9.34
C ALA A 369 9.05 28.27 -8.27
N GLY A 370 7.90 27.59 -8.25
CA GLY A 370 6.83 27.84 -7.27
C GLY A 370 6.04 29.13 -7.50
N GLY A 371 5.98 29.63 -8.75
CA GLY A 371 5.32 30.90 -9.05
C GLY A 371 6.16 32.13 -8.72
N SER A 372 7.49 31.99 -8.70
CA SER A 372 8.41 33.09 -8.44
C SER A 372 8.34 34.15 -9.53
N LEU A 373 7.72 35.28 -9.20
CA LEU A 373 7.69 36.47 -10.06
C LEU A 373 9.10 37.00 -10.33
N GLU A 374 10.01 36.85 -9.36
CA GLU A 374 11.41 37.27 -9.49
C GLU A 374 12.12 36.52 -10.64
N ILE A 375 12.00 35.18 -10.68
CA ILE A 375 12.57 34.37 -11.77
C ILE A 375 11.93 34.71 -13.12
N ALA A 376 10.62 34.94 -13.16
CA ALA A 376 9.93 35.37 -14.37
C ALA A 376 10.46 36.73 -14.89
N MET A 377 10.68 37.69 -13.99
CA MET A 377 11.26 38.99 -14.33
C MET A 377 12.70 38.86 -14.82
N ILE A 378 13.52 38.00 -14.20
CA ILE A 378 14.89 37.72 -14.66
C ILE A 378 14.87 37.18 -16.09
N GLY A 379 13.98 36.23 -16.40
CA GLY A 379 13.83 35.72 -17.75
C GLY A 379 13.38 36.78 -18.76
N ALA A 380 12.45 37.66 -18.39
CA ALA A 380 12.01 38.77 -19.24
C ALA A 380 13.12 39.80 -19.48
N ALA A 381 13.90 40.15 -18.46
CA ALA A 381 15.05 41.03 -18.60
C ALA A 381 16.14 40.38 -19.47
N ALA A 382 16.42 39.10 -19.26
CA ALA A 382 17.34 38.33 -20.09
C ALA A 382 16.91 38.31 -21.57
N ALA A 383 15.60 38.18 -21.83
CA ALA A 383 15.04 38.21 -23.18
C ALA A 383 15.34 39.54 -23.91
N VAL A 384 15.16 40.67 -23.23
CA VAL A 384 15.38 42.00 -23.82
C VAL A 384 16.87 42.34 -23.89
N LEU A 385 17.59 42.22 -22.77
CA LEU A 385 19.00 42.62 -22.68
C LEU A 385 19.91 41.72 -23.51
N GLY A 386 19.63 40.40 -23.55
CA GLY A 386 20.43 39.45 -24.33
C GLY A 386 20.21 39.59 -25.84
N SER A 387 18.98 39.84 -26.29
CA SER A 387 18.66 40.05 -27.71
C SER A 387 19.15 41.41 -28.25
N VAL A 388 19.04 42.47 -27.45
CA VAL A 388 19.50 43.81 -27.83
C VAL A 388 21.02 43.92 -27.79
N GLY A 389 21.68 43.29 -26.81
CA GLY A 389 23.13 43.33 -26.65
C GLY A 389 23.92 42.74 -27.82
N ILE A 390 23.30 41.86 -28.60
CA ILE A 390 23.91 41.21 -29.78
C ILE A 390 23.63 41.95 -31.09
N ARG A 391 22.70 42.91 -31.07
CA ARG A 391 22.24 43.61 -32.26
C ARG A 391 23.40 44.38 -32.91
N LYS A 392 23.98 43.78 -33.96
CA LYS A 392 25.03 44.28 -34.92
C LYS A 392 26.48 43.81 -34.74
N SER A 393 26.76 42.58 -34.31
CA SER A 393 28.16 42.14 -34.28
C SER A 393 28.37 40.65 -34.49
N GLU A 394 29.18 40.30 -35.48
CA GLU A 394 29.75 38.97 -35.70
C GLU A 394 30.94 38.67 -34.76
N ARG A 395 31.25 39.58 -33.82
CA ARG A 395 32.42 39.47 -32.95
C ARG A 395 32.07 38.84 -31.61
N LEU A 396 32.93 37.92 -31.15
CA LEU A 396 32.85 37.27 -29.83
C LEU A 396 32.66 38.24 -28.66
N GLN A 397 33.23 39.44 -28.75
CA GLN A 397 33.12 40.50 -27.73
C GLN A 397 31.68 40.92 -27.44
N SER A 398 30.77 40.84 -28.43
CA SER A 398 29.38 41.26 -28.24
C SER A 398 28.57 40.30 -27.38
N TYR A 399 28.94 39.01 -27.36
CA TYR A 399 28.36 38.05 -26.41
C TYR A 399 28.78 38.34 -24.97
N PHE A 400 30.04 38.78 -24.75
CA PHE A 400 30.50 39.20 -23.42
C PHE A 400 29.77 40.45 -22.94
N VAL A 401 29.58 41.46 -23.81
CA VAL A 401 28.84 42.68 -23.46
C VAL A 401 27.37 42.35 -23.16
N ALA A 402 26.72 41.55 -24.00
CA ALA A 402 25.34 41.13 -23.78
C ALA A 402 25.21 40.31 -22.48
N GLY A 403 26.16 39.42 -22.19
CA GLY A 403 26.23 38.68 -20.92
C GLY A 403 26.38 39.60 -19.71
N GLY A 404 27.24 40.62 -19.79
CA GLY A 404 27.40 41.63 -18.75
C GLY A 404 26.13 42.45 -18.51
N LEU A 405 25.43 42.86 -19.58
CA LEU A 405 24.16 43.57 -19.47
C LEU A 405 23.08 42.72 -18.79
N VAL A 406 22.97 41.46 -19.18
CA VAL A 406 22.05 40.51 -18.52
C VAL A 406 22.41 40.34 -17.05
N ALA A 407 23.69 40.15 -16.72
CA ALA A 407 24.12 39.98 -15.33
C ALA A 407 23.77 41.21 -14.47
N LEU A 408 23.96 42.42 -14.99
CA LEU A 408 23.54 43.66 -14.32
C LEU A 408 22.02 43.75 -14.15
N GLY A 409 21.26 43.35 -15.18
CA GLY A 409 19.80 43.31 -15.12
C GLY A 409 19.29 42.33 -14.07
N THR A 410 19.84 41.11 -14.04
CA THR A 410 19.56 40.11 -13.01
C THR A 410 19.89 40.64 -11.63
N TYR A 411 21.06 41.25 -11.44
CA TYR A 411 21.46 41.84 -10.16
C TYR A 411 20.49 42.94 -9.70
N ALA A 412 20.07 43.83 -10.60
CA ALA A 412 19.11 44.89 -10.27
C ALA A 412 17.75 44.33 -9.84
N ILE A 413 17.26 43.27 -10.50
CA ILE A 413 16.00 42.61 -10.13
C ILE A 413 16.11 41.94 -8.76
N VAL A 414 17.21 41.23 -8.51
CA VAL A 414 17.46 40.57 -7.22
C VAL A 414 17.56 41.61 -6.10
N LEU A 415 18.31 42.68 -6.32
CA LEU A 415 18.45 43.78 -5.36
C LEU A 415 17.09 44.43 -5.06
N PHE A 416 16.27 44.68 -6.10
CA PHE A 416 14.92 45.20 -5.93
C PHE A 416 14.01 44.26 -5.13
N GLY A 417 14.07 42.95 -5.39
CA GLY A 417 13.33 41.94 -4.64
C GLY A 417 13.69 41.96 -3.16
N ARG A 418 15.00 41.97 -2.85
CA ARG A 418 15.53 42.04 -1.47
C ARG A 418 15.14 43.33 -0.75
N LEU A 419 15.24 44.47 -1.43
CA LEU A 419 14.82 45.77 -0.90
C LEU A 419 13.32 45.80 -0.59
N SER A 420 12.50 45.29 -1.50
CA SER A 420 11.04 45.26 -1.36
C SER A 420 10.57 44.33 -0.23
N ALA A 421 11.31 43.23 0.00
CA ALA A 421 11.03 42.30 1.09
C ALA A 421 11.44 42.83 2.48
N LYS A 422 12.09 44.01 2.58
CA LYS A 422 12.70 44.54 3.82
C LYS A 422 13.69 43.55 4.49
N GLU A 423 14.30 42.66 3.72
CA GLU A 423 15.32 41.71 4.19
C GLU A 423 16.74 42.27 4.04
N LEU A 424 16.96 43.53 4.40
CA LEU A 424 18.31 44.11 4.46
C LEU A 424 18.92 43.96 5.85
N ASP A 425 19.22 42.71 6.24
CA ASP A 425 20.22 42.49 7.28
C ASP A 425 21.60 42.55 6.64
N LEU A 426 22.21 43.73 6.72
CA LEU A 426 23.59 44.03 6.28
C LEU A 426 24.68 43.30 7.10
N VAL A 427 24.37 42.19 7.78
CA VAL A 427 25.27 41.51 8.73
C VAL A 427 25.83 40.18 8.21
N THR A 428 25.33 39.64 7.10
CA THR A 428 25.79 38.34 6.55
C THR A 428 26.60 38.47 5.25
N MET A 429 27.29 39.60 5.05
CA MET A 429 28.44 39.67 4.15
C MET A 429 29.73 39.67 4.97
N GLY A 430 30.08 38.48 5.49
CA GLY A 430 31.34 38.16 6.14
C GLY A 430 31.76 36.75 5.78
#